data_AF-A0A1I1EAX5-F1
#
_entry.id   AF-A0A1I1EAX5-F1
#
_cell.length_a   1.000
_cell.length_b   1.000
_cell.length_c   1.000
_cell.angle_alpha   90.00
_cell.angle_beta   90.00
_cell.angle_gamma   90.00
#
_symmetry.space_group_name_H-M   'P 1'
#
loop_
_entity.id
_entity.type
_entity.pdbx_description
1 polymer ?
#
loop_
_entity_poly.entity_id
_entity_poly.type
_entity_poly.pdbx_seq_one_letter_code
_entity_poly.pdbx_strand_id
1 'polypeptide(L)'
;MTGSASKAMPKLLARRMSTPHEDQRGCVVDVPCSKLSKYEINIRVFHPNKKFELEGMRFEGDNRPFSLGESFFGDRPDGAPSSRIWQRFKIDLSAARPFVDKDSHKVEANPSTADWLPGWWGWDTENYDDPRLKPTGKVTHDTLTKPHDAQVIAEFKSQSSGMNHAFPLSAPFQKAIGWSPVPSLDTQATYWIRVDRIHQCMDVILIVHADAYPNCEAFIVDQKKKRVFLGTHVRLSGPVAALSEGAHHRIAFANALRIELDEDGNFGERLWVFAHVLGGPPSEREWYAMRAIDEHCL
;
A
#
# COMPACT_ATOMS: atom_id res chain seq x y z
N MET A 1 -55.90 4.24 16.17
CA MET A 1 -55.00 5.09 15.36
C MET A 1 -53.58 4.65 15.67
N THR A 2 -52.94 3.93 14.76
CA THR A 2 -51.54 3.51 14.88
C THR A 2 -50.83 3.95 13.61
N GLY A 3 -49.90 4.90 13.79
CA GLY A 3 -49.18 5.56 12.70
C GLY A 3 -48.22 4.61 11.99
N SER A 4 -48.38 4.52 10.67
CA SER A 4 -47.40 3.89 9.78
C SER A 4 -46.17 4.79 9.70
N ALA A 5 -45.04 4.32 10.21
CA ALA A 5 -43.74 4.96 10.03
C ALA A 5 -43.41 5.02 8.53
N SER A 6 -43.21 6.22 7.98
CA SER A 6 -42.79 6.37 6.60
C SER A 6 -41.35 5.86 6.46
N LYS A 7 -41.19 4.76 5.74
CA LYS A 7 -39.88 4.25 5.33
C LYS A 7 -39.32 5.27 4.33
N ALA A 8 -38.21 5.93 4.70
CA ALA A 8 -37.56 6.90 3.82
C ALA A 8 -37.21 6.22 2.49
N MET A 9 -37.74 6.75 1.38
CA MET A 9 -37.45 6.20 0.06
C MET A 9 -35.97 6.41 -0.28
N PRO A 10 -35.30 5.42 -0.89
CA PRO A 10 -33.93 5.58 -1.36
C PRO A 10 -33.84 6.75 -2.36
N LYS A 11 -32.77 7.53 -2.22
CA LYS A 11 -32.52 8.72 -3.04
C LYS A 11 -32.32 8.29 -4.50
N LEU A 12 -33.26 8.67 -5.37
CA LEU A 12 -33.23 8.41 -6.81
C LEU A 12 -31.95 9.01 -7.42
N LEU A 13 -31.05 8.17 -7.91
CA LEU A 13 -29.83 8.60 -8.60
C LEU A 13 -30.18 8.83 -10.08
N ALA A 14 -30.59 10.07 -10.40
CA ALA A 14 -30.82 10.62 -11.75
C ALA A 14 -31.57 9.75 -12.79
N ARG A 15 -32.74 10.24 -13.24
CA ARG A 15 -33.40 9.73 -14.46
C ARG A 15 -32.56 10.07 -15.69
N ARG A 16 -32.10 9.05 -16.43
CA ARG A 16 -31.73 9.20 -17.84
C ARG A 16 -32.60 8.26 -18.67
N MET A 17 -33.14 8.79 -19.77
CA MET A 17 -33.90 8.02 -20.75
C MET A 17 -32.92 7.04 -21.43
N SER A 18 -33.02 5.73 -21.17
CA SER A 18 -32.25 4.74 -21.92
C SER A 18 -33.01 4.32 -23.17
N THR A 19 -32.40 4.61 -24.32
CA THR A 19 -32.57 4.08 -25.70
C THR A 19 -33.94 4.20 -26.40
N PRO A 20 -33.99 4.67 -27.67
CA PRO A 20 -35.23 4.79 -28.44
C PRO A 20 -35.68 3.40 -28.92
N HIS A 21 -36.85 2.97 -28.47
CA HIS A 21 -37.68 1.99 -29.15
C HIS A 21 -39.07 2.61 -29.24
N GLU A 22 -39.79 2.34 -30.32
CA GLU A 22 -41.03 3.02 -30.74
C GLU A 22 -42.19 2.97 -29.71
N ASP A 23 -42.01 2.29 -28.58
CA ASP A 23 -42.94 2.24 -27.45
C ASP A 23 -42.24 2.84 -26.20
N GLN A 24 -42.45 4.14 -25.97
CA GLN A 24 -41.86 4.94 -24.87
C GLN A 24 -42.44 4.62 -23.48
N ARG A 25 -42.92 3.41 -23.24
CA ARG A 25 -43.37 2.97 -21.92
C ARG A 25 -42.16 2.52 -21.08
N GLY A 26 -41.24 3.43 -20.83
CA GLY A 26 -40.15 3.21 -19.90
C GLY A 26 -40.71 2.85 -18.52
N CYS A 27 -40.32 1.70 -17.97
CA CYS A 27 -40.60 1.37 -16.59
C CYS A 27 -39.52 1.96 -15.69
N VAL A 28 -39.93 2.56 -14.57
CA VAL A 28 -38.98 2.96 -13.52
C VAL A 28 -38.52 1.67 -12.84
N VAL A 29 -37.22 1.40 -12.89
CA VAL A 29 -36.61 0.27 -12.20
C VAL A 29 -35.70 0.81 -11.10
N ASP A 30 -35.89 0.32 -9.88
CA ASP A 30 -34.97 0.59 -8.78
C ASP A 30 -33.74 -0.30 -8.95
N VAL A 31 -32.59 0.33 -9.20
CA VAL A 31 -31.30 -0.37 -9.35
C VAL A 31 -30.51 -0.17 -8.05
N PRO A 32 -30.23 -1.25 -7.28
CA PRO A 32 -29.42 -1.13 -6.07
C PRO A 32 -28.02 -0.66 -6.45
N CYS A 33 -27.55 0.39 -5.78
CA CYS A 33 -26.25 0.99 -6.05
C CYS A 33 -25.36 0.90 -4.82
N SER A 34 -24.09 0.53 -4.99
CA SER A 34 -23.13 0.64 -3.89
C SER A 34 -22.97 2.09 -3.45
N LYS A 35 -22.84 2.31 -2.15
CA LYS A 35 -22.46 3.61 -1.59
C LYS A 35 -20.98 3.87 -1.89
N LEU A 36 -20.65 5.15 -2.03
CA LEU A 36 -19.26 5.57 -2.00
C LEU A 36 -18.79 5.54 -0.55
N SER A 37 -17.57 5.07 -0.33
CA SER A 37 -17.04 4.78 0.99
C SER A 37 -15.60 5.26 1.14
N LYS A 38 -15.08 5.07 2.35
CA LYS A 38 -13.69 5.34 2.73
C LYS A 38 -12.89 4.05 2.67
N TYR A 39 -11.66 4.15 2.18
CA TYR A 39 -10.73 3.02 2.11
C TYR A 39 -9.37 3.45 2.66
N GLU A 40 -8.67 2.54 3.29
CA GLU A 40 -7.30 2.75 3.76
C GLU A 40 -6.33 2.00 2.85
N ILE A 41 -5.28 2.67 2.40
CA ILE A 41 -4.24 2.09 1.58
C ILE A 41 -2.98 1.98 2.41
N ASN A 42 -2.33 0.82 2.33
CA ASN A 42 -1.01 0.58 2.88
C ASN A 42 -0.06 0.18 1.76
N ILE A 43 1.14 0.74 1.79
CA ILE A 43 2.31 0.25 1.06
C ILE A 43 3.47 0.17 2.03
N ARG A 44 4.23 -0.92 2.00
CA ARG A 44 5.36 -1.09 2.91
C ARG A 44 6.44 -1.98 2.34
N VAL A 45 7.66 -1.72 2.81
CA VAL A 45 8.85 -2.47 2.48
C VAL A 45 9.38 -3.18 3.72
N PHE A 46 9.81 -4.42 3.55
CA PHE A 46 10.26 -5.26 4.65
C PHE A 46 11.30 -6.26 4.17
N HIS A 47 12.13 -6.73 5.09
CA HIS A 47 13.08 -7.79 4.82
C HIS A 47 12.58 -9.13 5.37
N PRO A 48 12.42 -10.17 4.55
CA PRO A 48 11.74 -11.39 4.99
C PRO A 48 12.56 -12.24 5.96
N ASN A 49 13.90 -12.18 5.91
CA ASN A 49 14.74 -12.97 6.80
C ASN A 49 15.02 -12.21 8.11
N LYS A 50 15.35 -12.96 9.17
CA LYS A 50 15.75 -12.43 10.48
C LYS A 50 16.97 -11.52 10.44
N LYS A 51 17.90 -11.75 9.52
CA LYS A 51 19.07 -10.89 9.32
C LYS A 51 19.22 -10.59 7.84
N PHE A 52 19.84 -9.46 7.52
CA PHE A 52 20.25 -9.13 6.16
C PHE A 52 21.56 -9.85 5.80
N GLU A 53 21.91 -10.97 6.44
CA GLU A 53 23.18 -11.71 6.29
C GLU A 53 24.44 -10.81 6.27
N LEU A 54 25.57 -11.33 5.78
CA LEU A 54 26.84 -10.59 5.76
C LEU A 54 26.82 -9.42 4.76
N GLU A 55 26.18 -9.59 3.60
CA GLU A 55 26.14 -8.55 2.55
C GLU A 55 25.28 -7.36 2.96
N GLY A 56 24.23 -7.58 3.75
CA GLY A 56 23.46 -6.51 4.37
C GLY A 56 23.98 -6.10 5.73
N MET A 57 25.28 -6.29 5.97
CA MET A 57 25.98 -5.72 7.12
C MET A 57 25.36 -6.12 8.47
N ARG A 58 24.75 -7.31 8.54
CA ARG A 58 24.16 -7.89 9.76
C ARG A 58 23.02 -7.09 10.40
N PHE A 59 22.33 -6.24 9.64
CA PHE A 59 21.06 -5.67 10.11
C PHE A 59 20.06 -6.77 10.44
N GLU A 60 19.25 -6.56 11.48
CA GLU A 60 18.06 -7.35 11.72
C GLU A 60 17.00 -7.04 10.66
N GLY A 61 16.36 -8.09 10.17
CA GLY A 61 15.22 -7.98 9.28
C GLY A 61 13.91 -8.29 9.99
N ASP A 62 12.82 -8.25 9.22
CA ASP A 62 11.45 -8.32 9.75
C ASP A 62 11.01 -9.76 10.08
N ASN A 63 11.77 -10.77 9.64
CA ASN A 63 11.54 -12.19 9.90
C ASN A 63 10.08 -12.61 9.68
N ARG A 64 9.52 -12.28 8.52
CA ARG A 64 8.11 -12.53 8.22
C ARG A 64 7.86 -12.77 6.74
N PRO A 65 6.77 -13.47 6.39
CA PRO A 65 6.25 -13.48 5.03
C PRO A 65 5.49 -12.19 4.71
N PHE A 66 4.99 -12.11 3.48
CA PHE A 66 3.97 -11.12 3.09
C PHE A 66 2.75 -11.22 4.01
N SER A 67 2.08 -10.09 4.25
CA SER A 67 0.98 -10.03 5.21
C SER A 67 -0.02 -8.91 4.90
N LEU A 68 -1.29 -9.14 5.26
CA LEU A 68 -2.33 -8.11 5.33
C LEU A 68 -2.48 -7.54 6.76
N GLY A 69 -1.63 -7.93 7.70
CA GLY A 69 -1.67 -7.44 9.08
C GLY A 69 -1.47 -5.93 9.17
N GLU A 70 -1.99 -5.31 10.23
CA GLU A 70 -1.91 -3.87 10.43
C GLU A 70 -0.46 -3.39 10.67
N SER A 71 -0.08 -2.31 10.01
CA SER A 71 1.22 -1.64 10.22
C SER A 71 1.21 -0.86 11.54
N PHE A 72 2.35 -0.84 12.25
CA PHE A 72 2.48 -0.23 13.58
C PHE A 72 3.79 0.54 13.73
N PHE A 73 3.84 1.45 14.71
CA PHE A 73 5.02 2.17 15.16
C PHE A 73 5.11 2.07 16.69
N GLY A 74 6.32 1.92 17.23
CA GLY A 74 6.53 1.67 18.66
C GLY A 74 6.22 0.23 19.06
N ASP A 75 5.49 0.05 20.17
CA ASP A 75 5.15 -1.26 20.70
C ASP A 75 4.42 -2.12 19.67
N ARG A 76 4.91 -3.35 19.48
CA ARG A 76 4.37 -4.30 18.52
C ARG A 76 3.11 -4.96 19.07
N PRO A 77 1.92 -4.72 18.48
CA PRO A 77 0.76 -5.52 18.80
C PRO A 77 0.99 -6.99 18.42
N ASP A 78 0.37 -7.90 19.15
CA ASP A 78 0.48 -9.34 18.87
C ASP A 78 0.11 -9.66 17.42
N GLY A 79 1.04 -10.31 16.72
CA GLY A 79 0.87 -10.71 15.32
C GLY A 79 1.02 -9.59 14.29
N ALA A 80 1.29 -8.34 14.69
CA ALA A 80 1.48 -7.25 13.72
C ALA A 80 2.81 -7.42 12.95
N PRO A 81 2.81 -7.30 11.61
CA PRO A 81 4.02 -7.43 10.79
C PRO A 81 4.89 -6.16 10.85
N SER A 82 6.17 -6.30 11.21
CA SER A 82 7.12 -5.18 11.18
C SER A 82 7.51 -4.82 9.75
N SER A 83 7.98 -3.60 9.50
CA SER A 83 8.45 -3.16 8.19
C SER A 83 9.61 -2.17 8.35
N ARG A 84 10.49 -2.11 7.35
CA ARG A 84 11.56 -1.11 7.30
C ARG A 84 10.98 0.29 7.06
N ILE A 85 10.00 0.40 6.17
CA ILE A 85 9.20 1.61 5.99
C ILE A 85 7.78 1.17 5.65
N TRP A 86 6.79 1.88 6.19
CA TRP A 86 5.42 1.78 5.74
C TRP A 86 4.78 3.15 5.57
N GLN A 87 3.94 3.28 4.56
CA GLN A 87 3.10 4.45 4.30
C GLN A 87 1.63 3.99 4.34
N ARG A 88 0.83 4.72 5.12
CA ARG A 88 -0.61 4.50 5.26
C ARG A 88 -1.37 5.81 5.07
N PHE A 89 -2.49 5.76 4.37
CA PHE A 89 -3.39 6.91 4.23
C PHE A 89 -4.80 6.44 3.86
N LYS A 90 -5.79 7.28 4.11
CA LYS A 90 -7.19 7.03 3.80
C LYS A 90 -7.65 7.88 2.62
N ILE A 91 -8.49 7.28 1.80
CA ILE A 91 -9.22 7.93 0.72
C ILE A 91 -10.71 7.90 1.03
N ASP A 92 -11.42 8.99 0.75
CA ASP A 92 -12.86 9.14 0.87
C ASP A 92 -13.47 9.41 -0.50
N LEU A 93 -13.91 8.35 -1.17
CA LEU A 93 -14.49 8.47 -2.52
C LEU A 93 -15.88 9.14 -2.52
N SER A 94 -16.47 9.36 -1.34
CA SER A 94 -17.72 10.11 -1.19
C SER A 94 -17.50 11.63 -1.14
N ALA A 95 -16.29 12.08 -0.81
CA ALA A 95 -15.95 13.50 -0.68
C ALA A 95 -16.04 14.26 -2.02
N ALA A 96 -16.13 15.59 -1.93
CA ALA A 96 -16.10 16.47 -3.09
C ALA A 96 -14.66 16.77 -3.54
N ARG A 97 -13.79 17.12 -2.58
CA ARG A 97 -12.31 17.21 -2.61
C ARG A 97 -11.84 17.92 -1.32
N PRO A 98 -10.61 17.67 -0.82
CA PRO A 98 -9.72 16.56 -1.21
C PRO A 98 -10.36 15.21 -0.84
N PHE A 99 -10.08 14.16 -1.60
CA PHE A 99 -10.53 12.82 -1.22
C PHE A 99 -9.45 12.06 -0.43
N VAL A 100 -8.18 12.47 -0.52
CA VAL A 100 -7.15 11.97 0.40
C VAL A 100 -7.26 12.71 1.74
N ASP A 101 -7.45 11.96 2.82
CA ASP A 101 -7.45 12.49 4.19
C ASP A 101 -6.01 12.72 4.64
N LYS A 102 -5.59 13.99 4.68
CA LYS A 102 -4.23 14.38 5.06
C LYS A 102 -3.88 13.98 6.50
N ASP A 103 -4.84 14.02 7.41
CA ASP A 103 -4.61 13.72 8.83
C ASP A 103 -4.44 12.21 9.06
N SER A 104 -4.92 11.41 8.11
CA SER A 104 -4.72 9.96 8.10
C SER A 104 -3.36 9.52 7.54
N HIS A 105 -2.63 10.42 6.86
CA HIS A 105 -1.38 10.07 6.19
C HIS A 105 -0.25 9.92 7.20
N LYS A 106 0.30 8.71 7.27
CA LYS A 106 1.41 8.33 8.14
C LYS A 106 2.49 7.66 7.32
N VAL A 107 3.74 7.99 7.62
CA VAL A 107 4.93 7.29 7.10
C VAL A 107 5.84 7.04 8.30
N GLU A 108 6.13 5.78 8.57
CA GLU A 108 6.89 5.39 9.76
C GLU A 108 7.78 4.19 9.44
N ALA A 109 8.72 3.92 10.33
CA ALA A 109 9.64 2.78 10.28
C ALA A 109 9.57 2.04 11.62
N ASN A 110 9.66 0.70 11.60
CA ASN A 110 9.90 -0.03 12.83
C ASN A 110 11.37 0.07 13.23
N PRO A 111 11.72 -0.15 14.51
CA PRO A 111 13.10 -0.12 14.97
C PRO A 111 14.02 -0.96 14.08
N SER A 112 15.23 -0.44 13.88
CA SER A 112 16.29 -1.16 13.19
C SER A 112 17.45 -1.39 14.13
N THR A 113 18.01 -2.59 14.07
CA THR A 113 19.12 -3.01 14.91
C THR A 113 20.20 -3.65 14.04
N ALA A 114 21.47 -3.44 14.39
CA ALA A 114 22.58 -4.15 13.78
C ALA A 114 23.67 -4.50 14.80
N ASP A 115 24.31 -5.65 14.56
CA ASP A 115 25.41 -6.20 15.37
C ASP A 115 26.75 -5.95 14.65
N TRP A 116 27.34 -4.77 14.91
CA TRP A 116 28.53 -4.24 14.25
C TRP A 116 29.83 -4.82 14.84
N LEU A 117 30.02 -6.14 14.70
CA LEU A 117 31.20 -6.90 15.15
C LEU A 117 31.49 -6.84 16.68
N PRO A 118 32.04 -7.92 17.26
CA PRO A 118 32.45 -7.90 18.66
C PRO A 118 33.68 -6.99 18.84
N GLY A 119 33.57 -5.96 19.68
CA GLY A 119 34.74 -5.28 20.21
C GLY A 119 34.60 -3.77 20.36
N TRP A 120 34.25 -3.03 19.30
CA TRP A 120 34.44 -1.56 19.28
C TRP A 120 33.20 -0.72 18.93
N TRP A 121 32.17 -1.29 18.29
CA TRP A 121 30.98 -0.52 17.84
C TRP A 121 29.63 -1.02 18.38
N GLY A 122 29.60 -2.15 19.08
CA GLY A 122 28.42 -2.61 19.83
C GLY A 122 27.17 -2.84 18.99
N TRP A 123 26.06 -3.12 19.68
CA TRP A 123 24.74 -3.14 19.07
C TRP A 123 24.26 -1.70 18.91
N ASP A 124 23.95 -1.30 17.67
CA ASP A 124 23.31 -0.01 17.42
C ASP A 124 21.85 -0.25 17.07
N THR A 125 20.95 0.53 17.71
CA THR A 125 19.51 0.44 17.51
C THR A 125 18.94 1.83 17.32
N GLU A 126 18.28 2.04 16.18
CA GLU A 126 17.51 3.25 15.93
C GLU A 126 16.01 2.95 16.05
N ASN A 127 15.34 3.68 16.93
CA ASN A 127 13.89 3.59 17.15
C ASN A 127 13.09 4.60 16.32
N TYR A 128 13.75 5.56 15.67
CA TYR A 128 13.14 6.61 14.85
C TYR A 128 12.23 7.56 15.66
N ASP A 129 12.52 7.76 16.95
CA ASP A 129 11.81 8.71 17.80
C ASP A 129 12.12 10.17 17.43
N ASP A 130 13.31 10.41 16.86
CA ASP A 130 13.72 11.73 16.37
C ASP A 130 13.09 12.02 14.99
N PRO A 131 12.27 13.08 14.86
CA PRO A 131 11.63 13.43 13.59
C PRO A 131 12.60 13.63 12.41
N ARG A 132 13.87 13.96 12.68
CA ARG A 132 14.89 14.13 11.62
C ARG A 132 15.38 12.83 11.01
N LEU A 133 15.15 11.71 11.70
CA LEU A 133 15.52 10.37 11.26
C LEU A 133 14.32 9.59 10.70
N LYS A 134 13.09 10.07 10.94
CA LYS A 134 11.88 9.41 10.45
C LYS A 134 11.85 9.37 8.92
N PRO A 135 11.27 8.30 8.34
CA PRO A 135 11.01 8.28 6.91
C PRO A 135 10.05 9.40 6.53
N THR A 136 10.12 9.82 5.27
CA THR A 136 9.28 10.87 4.71
C THR A 136 8.39 10.30 3.62
N GLY A 137 7.29 10.98 3.33
CA GLY A 137 6.49 10.64 2.16
C GLY A 137 5.42 11.68 1.90
N LYS A 138 4.75 11.52 0.77
CA LYS A 138 3.64 12.39 0.35
C LYS A 138 2.63 11.60 -0.46
N VAL A 139 1.40 12.10 -0.48
CA VAL A 139 0.37 11.70 -1.44
C VAL A 139 0.03 12.94 -2.27
N THR A 140 0.11 12.83 -3.59
CA THR A 140 -0.08 13.93 -4.53
C THR A 140 -1.04 13.54 -5.65
N HIS A 141 -1.36 14.51 -6.53
CA HIS A 141 -2.15 14.32 -7.74
C HIS A 141 -3.57 13.79 -7.51
N ASP A 142 -4.27 14.30 -6.50
CA ASP A 142 -5.66 13.99 -6.17
C ASP A 142 -6.62 14.52 -7.26
N THR A 143 -6.96 13.66 -8.23
CA THR A 143 -8.02 13.91 -9.19
C THR A 143 -9.18 12.98 -8.92
N LEU A 144 -10.31 13.56 -8.51
CA LEU A 144 -11.60 12.90 -8.45
C LEU A 144 -12.48 13.36 -9.60
N THR A 145 -12.94 12.43 -10.41
CA THR A 145 -13.85 12.66 -11.54
C THR A 145 -15.12 11.84 -11.33
N LYS A 146 -16.28 12.44 -11.59
CA LYS A 146 -17.59 11.77 -11.56
C LYS A 146 -18.22 11.90 -12.95
N PRO A 147 -17.89 11.02 -13.91
CA PRO A 147 -18.43 11.12 -15.27
C PRO A 147 -19.97 11.09 -15.29
N HIS A 148 -20.56 10.36 -14.33
CA HIS A 148 -21.98 10.32 -14.03
C HIS A 148 -22.19 9.79 -12.59
N ASP A 149 -23.39 9.93 -12.03
CA ASP A 149 -23.69 9.59 -10.61
C ASP A 149 -23.37 8.13 -10.22
N ALA A 150 -23.44 7.21 -11.18
CA ALA A 150 -23.13 5.80 -10.98
C ALA A 150 -21.62 5.48 -10.97
N GLN A 151 -20.73 6.43 -11.28
CA GLN A 151 -19.29 6.15 -11.38
C GLN A 151 -18.43 7.25 -10.75
N VAL A 152 -17.40 6.83 -10.04
CA VAL A 152 -16.35 7.69 -9.50
C VAL A 152 -14.99 7.15 -9.92
N ILE A 153 -14.11 8.03 -10.40
CA ILE A 153 -12.73 7.73 -10.76
C ILE A 153 -11.82 8.60 -9.91
N ALA A 154 -10.93 7.97 -9.17
CA ALA A 154 -9.90 8.60 -8.36
C ALA A 154 -8.52 8.23 -8.91
N GLU A 155 -7.72 9.24 -9.21
CA GLU A 155 -6.31 9.11 -9.55
C GLU A 155 -5.48 9.84 -8.49
N PHE A 156 -4.38 9.23 -8.05
CA PHE A 156 -3.42 9.83 -7.14
C PHE A 156 -2.09 9.07 -7.14
N LYS A 157 -1.06 9.72 -6.62
CA LYS A 157 0.27 9.14 -6.44
C LYS A 157 0.65 9.15 -4.97
N SER A 158 1.33 8.11 -4.51
CA SER A 158 1.99 8.10 -3.21
C SER A 158 3.48 7.88 -3.37
N GLN A 159 4.27 8.45 -2.46
CA GLN A 159 5.69 8.14 -2.37
C GLN A 159 6.12 8.11 -0.90
N SER A 160 7.11 7.27 -0.61
CA SER A 160 7.82 7.25 0.67
C SER A 160 9.30 6.96 0.46
N SER A 161 10.10 7.46 1.37
CA SER A 161 11.56 7.37 1.40
C SER A 161 12.03 7.25 2.85
N GLY A 162 13.06 6.45 3.11
CA GLY A 162 13.64 6.33 4.44
C GLY A 162 14.98 5.63 4.43
N MET A 163 15.79 5.86 5.45
CA MET A 163 17.15 5.34 5.54
C MET A 163 17.30 4.51 6.81
N ASN A 164 18.18 3.51 6.78
CA ASN A 164 18.51 2.76 7.97
C ASN A 164 19.59 3.47 8.79
N HIS A 165 19.20 4.06 9.92
CA HIS A 165 20.08 4.88 10.75
C HIS A 165 20.80 4.10 11.86
N ALA A 166 20.57 2.80 11.99
CA ALA A 166 21.36 1.92 12.87
C ALA A 166 22.76 1.64 12.31
N PHE A 167 23.14 2.24 11.17
CA PHE A 167 24.50 2.22 10.63
C PHE A 167 25.41 3.23 11.35
N PRO A 168 26.66 2.89 11.68
CA PRO A 168 27.59 3.79 12.35
C PRO A 168 27.70 5.11 11.61
N LEU A 169 27.62 6.22 12.34
CA LEU A 169 27.68 7.58 11.82
C LEU A 169 26.47 8.02 10.97
N SER A 170 25.51 7.16 10.64
CA SER A 170 24.34 7.54 9.83
C SER A 170 23.43 8.52 10.56
N ALA A 171 22.97 8.19 11.76
CA ALA A 171 22.16 9.10 12.59
C ALA A 171 22.83 10.47 12.86
N PRO A 172 24.10 10.56 13.32
CA PRO A 172 24.72 11.86 13.59
C PRO A 172 24.93 12.69 12.33
N PHE A 173 25.31 12.10 11.19
CA PHE A 173 25.43 12.87 9.94
C PHE A 173 24.09 13.34 9.42
N GLN A 174 23.03 12.52 9.52
CA GLN A 174 21.69 12.94 9.12
C GLN A 174 21.23 14.13 9.96
N LYS A 175 21.48 14.10 11.27
CA LYS A 175 21.12 15.20 12.19
C LYS A 175 21.94 16.46 11.99
N ALA A 176 23.22 16.33 11.64
CA ALA A 176 24.14 17.46 11.55
C ALA A 176 24.08 18.17 10.19
N ILE A 177 24.01 17.41 9.09
CA ILE A 177 24.18 17.93 7.73
C ILE A 177 23.13 17.40 6.73
N GLY A 178 22.15 16.60 7.18
CA GLY A 178 21.10 16.06 6.30
C GLY A 178 21.59 15.02 5.29
N TRP A 179 22.71 14.37 5.58
CA TRP A 179 23.32 13.35 4.73
C TRP A 179 23.55 12.05 5.51
N SER A 180 23.45 10.91 4.82
CA SER A 180 23.68 9.57 5.39
C SER A 180 24.55 8.74 4.44
N PRO A 181 25.48 7.90 4.96
CA PRO A 181 26.22 6.93 4.16
C PRO A 181 25.37 5.72 3.73
N VAL A 182 24.15 5.60 4.27
CA VAL A 182 23.19 4.54 3.93
C VAL A 182 22.21 5.06 2.88
N PRO A 183 22.03 4.34 1.76
CA PRO A 183 21.06 4.72 0.74
C PRO A 183 19.62 4.69 1.28
N SER A 184 18.75 5.47 0.64
CA SER A 184 17.32 5.43 0.92
C SER A 184 16.68 4.15 0.37
N LEU A 185 15.61 3.72 1.02
CA LEU A 185 14.60 2.82 0.47
C LEU A 185 13.42 3.67 0.00
N ASP A 186 13.16 3.63 -1.30
CA ASP A 186 12.20 4.47 -1.98
C ASP A 186 11.08 3.65 -2.61
N THR A 187 9.85 4.12 -2.44
CA THR A 187 8.68 3.58 -3.14
C THR A 187 7.86 4.72 -3.73
N GLN A 188 7.41 4.57 -4.97
CA GLN A 188 6.43 5.43 -5.62
C GLN A 188 5.31 4.58 -6.20
N ALA A 189 4.07 4.97 -5.94
CA ALA A 189 2.91 4.25 -6.43
C ALA A 189 1.97 5.21 -7.15
N THR A 190 1.45 4.80 -8.30
CA THR A 190 0.33 5.48 -8.98
C THR A 190 -0.89 4.59 -8.93
N TYR A 191 -2.01 5.18 -8.50
CA TYR A 191 -3.28 4.50 -8.31
C TYR A 191 -4.32 5.10 -9.24
N TRP A 192 -5.06 4.24 -9.93
CA TRP A 192 -6.31 4.57 -10.59
C TRP A 192 -7.41 3.66 -10.03
N ILE A 193 -8.33 4.25 -9.28
CA ILE A 193 -9.45 3.56 -8.65
C ILE A 193 -10.73 4.02 -9.31
N ARG A 194 -11.50 3.08 -9.86
CA ARG A 194 -12.82 3.34 -10.43
C ARG A 194 -13.86 2.55 -9.66
N VAL A 195 -14.85 3.23 -9.09
CA VAL A 195 -16.02 2.60 -8.51
C VAL A 195 -17.17 2.70 -9.49
N ASP A 196 -17.69 1.55 -9.93
CA ASP A 196 -18.96 1.42 -10.63
C ASP A 196 -20.03 0.98 -9.63
N ARG A 197 -20.97 1.88 -9.36
CA ARG A 197 -21.97 1.70 -8.31
C ARG A 197 -23.11 0.80 -8.73
N ILE A 198 -23.41 0.72 -10.04
CA ILE A 198 -24.48 -0.12 -10.58
C ILE A 198 -24.00 -1.57 -10.65
N HIS A 199 -22.79 -1.79 -11.17
CA HIS A 199 -22.18 -3.12 -11.21
C HIS A 199 -21.58 -3.56 -9.87
N GLN A 200 -21.64 -2.68 -8.86
CA GLN A 200 -21.16 -2.91 -7.51
C GLN A 200 -19.72 -3.45 -7.52
N CYS A 201 -18.83 -2.75 -8.20
CA CYS A 201 -17.44 -3.16 -8.29
C CYS A 201 -16.47 -1.97 -8.23
N MET A 202 -15.27 -2.25 -7.73
CA MET A 202 -14.14 -1.35 -7.73
C MET A 202 -13.04 -1.93 -8.62
N ASP A 203 -12.70 -1.22 -9.68
CA ASP A 203 -11.49 -1.49 -10.44
C ASP A 203 -10.31 -0.73 -9.82
N VAL A 204 -9.21 -1.42 -9.57
CA VAL A 204 -7.97 -0.83 -9.06
C VAL A 204 -6.85 -1.16 -10.04
N ILE A 205 -6.26 -0.12 -10.62
CA ILE A 205 -5.00 -0.21 -11.36
C ILE A 205 -3.93 0.42 -10.49
N LEU A 206 -2.86 -0.32 -10.24
CA LEU A 206 -1.74 0.10 -9.42
C LEU A 206 -0.45 -0.16 -10.17
N ILE A 207 0.43 0.83 -10.22
CA ILE A 207 1.82 0.67 -10.65
C ILE A 207 2.71 1.13 -9.51
N VAL A 208 3.55 0.24 -9.00
CA VAL A 208 4.53 0.55 -7.95
C VAL A 208 5.92 0.49 -8.57
N HIS A 209 6.63 1.60 -8.44
CA HIS A 209 8.07 1.62 -8.54
C HIS A 209 8.69 1.56 -7.16
N ALA A 210 9.72 0.75 -7.00
CA ALA A 210 10.50 0.69 -5.78
C ALA A 210 11.91 0.24 -6.12
N ASP A 211 12.81 0.40 -5.15
CA ASP A 211 14.11 -0.25 -5.18
C ASP A 211 13.97 -1.76 -5.32
N ALA A 212 14.99 -2.40 -5.91
CA ALA A 212 15.01 -3.85 -6.10
C ALA A 212 15.22 -4.64 -4.79
N TYR A 213 15.29 -3.93 -3.66
CA TYR A 213 15.47 -4.44 -2.32
C TYR A 213 14.84 -3.47 -1.30
N PRO A 214 14.20 -3.95 -0.20
CA PRO A 214 13.91 -5.34 0.10
C PRO A 214 12.58 -5.78 -0.55
N ASN A 215 11.77 -6.62 0.09
CA ASN A 215 10.45 -6.95 -0.41
C ASN A 215 9.50 -5.74 -0.25
N CYS A 216 8.53 -5.60 -1.15
CA CYS A 216 7.51 -4.55 -1.10
C CYS A 216 6.11 -5.18 -1.20
N GLU A 217 5.13 -4.67 -0.46
CA GLU A 217 3.74 -5.08 -0.55
C GLU A 217 2.78 -3.91 -0.42
N ALA A 218 1.66 -3.99 -1.13
CA ALA A 218 0.57 -3.03 -1.02
C ALA A 218 -0.77 -3.73 -0.84
N PHE A 219 -1.65 -3.13 -0.05
CA PHE A 219 -3.02 -3.61 0.17
C PHE A 219 -3.98 -2.47 0.48
N ILE A 220 -5.27 -2.74 0.27
CA ILE A 220 -6.37 -1.82 0.55
C ILE A 220 -7.32 -2.43 1.58
N VAL A 221 -7.93 -1.59 2.41
CA VAL A 221 -8.83 -1.97 3.50
C VAL A 221 -10.12 -1.16 3.42
N ASP A 222 -11.26 -1.82 3.57
CA ASP A 222 -12.58 -1.16 3.62
C ASP A 222 -12.98 -0.73 5.05
N GLN A 223 -14.22 -0.25 5.21
CA GLN A 223 -14.75 0.16 6.52
C GLN A 223 -15.04 -1.03 7.45
N LYS A 224 -15.29 -2.22 6.92
CA LYS A 224 -15.46 -3.47 7.66
C LYS A 224 -14.13 -4.17 8.00
N LYS A 225 -12.99 -3.52 7.72
CA LYS A 225 -11.63 -4.06 7.92
C LYS A 225 -11.33 -5.31 7.08
N LYS A 226 -12.11 -5.57 6.02
CA LYS A 226 -11.74 -6.56 5.00
C LYS A 226 -10.58 -6.00 4.19
N ARG A 227 -9.61 -6.85 3.89
CA ARG A 227 -8.33 -6.45 3.30
C ARG A 227 -8.10 -7.20 2.00
N VAL A 228 -7.58 -6.51 1.00
CA VAL A 228 -7.27 -7.08 -0.32
C VAL A 228 -5.85 -6.70 -0.69
N PHE A 229 -5.03 -7.70 -1.04
CA PHE A 229 -3.71 -7.44 -1.62
C PHE A 229 -3.86 -6.71 -2.96
N LEU A 230 -3.13 -5.61 -3.10
CA LEU A 230 -2.99 -4.90 -4.36
C LEU A 230 -1.76 -5.37 -5.14
N GLY A 231 -0.76 -5.95 -4.48
CA GLY A 231 0.40 -6.55 -5.11
C GLY A 231 1.61 -6.71 -4.19
N THR A 232 2.61 -7.45 -4.69
CA THR A 232 3.83 -7.78 -3.95
C THR A 232 5.05 -7.79 -4.89
N HIS A 233 6.21 -7.47 -4.33
CA HIS A 233 7.53 -7.59 -4.95
C HIS A 233 8.45 -8.40 -4.05
N VAL A 234 9.13 -9.37 -4.63
CA VAL A 234 10.25 -10.09 -4.01
C VAL A 234 11.54 -9.44 -4.49
N ARG A 235 12.44 -9.14 -3.55
CA ARG A 235 13.76 -8.55 -3.84
C ARG A 235 14.51 -9.32 -4.93
N LEU A 236 15.28 -8.61 -5.75
CA LEU A 236 16.01 -9.19 -6.89
C LEU A 236 17.49 -9.45 -6.61
N SER A 237 18.10 -8.71 -5.69
CA SER A 237 19.53 -8.86 -5.41
C SER A 237 19.85 -8.54 -3.96
N GLY A 238 21.11 -8.72 -3.57
CA GLY A 238 21.60 -8.33 -2.25
C GLY A 238 21.58 -6.80 -2.06
N PRO A 239 21.54 -6.32 -0.81
CA PRO A 239 21.36 -4.90 -0.48
C PRO A 239 22.41 -3.99 -1.11
N VAL A 240 23.67 -4.42 -1.19
CA VAL A 240 24.76 -3.59 -1.75
C VAL A 240 24.56 -3.34 -3.24
N ALA A 241 24.24 -4.38 -4.01
CA ALA A 241 24.01 -4.25 -5.45
C ALA A 241 22.67 -3.57 -5.77
N ALA A 242 21.65 -3.82 -4.95
CA ALA A 242 20.29 -3.31 -5.16
C ALA A 242 20.11 -1.83 -4.78
N LEU A 243 20.99 -1.30 -3.93
CA LEU A 243 20.89 0.06 -3.38
C LEU A 243 22.08 0.97 -3.74
N SER A 244 23.09 0.48 -4.47
CA SER A 244 24.22 1.29 -4.96
C SER A 244 23.84 2.19 -6.16
N GLU A 245 24.47 3.37 -6.25
CA GLU A 245 24.20 4.50 -7.16
C GLU A 245 23.48 4.20 -8.49
N GLY A 246 22.36 4.91 -8.72
CA GLY A 246 21.67 5.01 -10.02
C GLY A 246 20.85 3.77 -10.42
N ALA A 247 20.97 2.70 -9.65
CA ALA A 247 20.26 1.47 -9.85
C ALA A 247 18.95 1.49 -9.03
N HIS A 248 17.80 1.62 -9.72
CA HIS A 248 16.56 0.88 -9.39
C HIS A 248 15.31 1.61 -8.87
N HIS A 249 14.91 2.76 -9.43
CA HIS A 249 13.47 3.12 -9.43
C HIS A 249 12.71 2.35 -10.52
N ARG A 250 12.69 1.01 -10.40
CA ARG A 250 12.09 0.10 -11.39
C ARG A 250 10.65 -0.23 -11.02
N ILE A 251 9.86 -0.71 -11.97
CA ILE A 251 8.56 -1.30 -11.66
C ILE A 251 8.82 -2.49 -10.75
N ALA A 252 8.35 -2.42 -9.51
CA ALA A 252 8.40 -3.50 -8.52
C ALA A 252 7.25 -4.49 -8.78
N PHE A 253 6.06 -3.95 -9.00
CA PHE A 253 4.90 -4.66 -9.52
C PHE A 253 3.87 -3.70 -10.13
N ALA A 254 3.02 -4.22 -11.00
CA ALA A 254 1.83 -3.51 -11.48
C ALA A 254 0.65 -4.49 -11.60
N ASN A 255 -0.54 -4.05 -11.21
CA ASN A 255 -1.74 -4.89 -11.16
C ASN A 255 -2.97 -4.16 -11.68
N ALA A 256 -3.85 -4.92 -12.33
CA ALA A 256 -5.21 -4.51 -12.65
C ALA A 256 -6.19 -5.51 -12.03
N LEU A 257 -6.94 -5.05 -11.04
CA LEU A 257 -7.83 -5.85 -10.21
C LEU A 257 -9.26 -5.31 -10.30
N ARG A 258 -10.25 -6.19 -10.12
CA ARG A 258 -11.62 -5.80 -9.78
C ARG A 258 -12.01 -6.45 -8.47
N ILE A 259 -12.56 -5.66 -7.58
CA ILE A 259 -13.06 -6.07 -6.27
C ILE A 259 -14.56 -5.90 -6.30
N GLU A 260 -15.31 -6.94 -5.95
CA GLU A 260 -16.75 -6.83 -5.72
C GLU A 260 -17.03 -5.88 -4.55
N LEU A 261 -18.13 -5.14 -4.60
CA LEU A 261 -18.60 -4.26 -3.53
C LEU A 261 -19.98 -4.69 -3.06
N ASP A 262 -20.26 -4.53 -1.76
CA ASP A 262 -21.61 -4.57 -1.23
C ASP A 262 -22.34 -3.22 -1.41
N GLU A 263 -23.64 -3.17 -1.09
CA GLU A 263 -24.44 -1.94 -1.18
C GLU A 263 -23.92 -0.81 -0.27
N ASP A 264 -23.16 -1.13 0.77
CA ASP A 264 -22.54 -0.18 1.68
C ASP A 264 -21.14 0.28 1.22
N GLY A 265 -20.65 -0.24 0.08
CA GLY A 265 -19.34 0.09 -0.45
C GLY A 265 -18.18 -0.60 0.29
N ASN A 266 -18.42 -1.77 0.89
CA ASN A 266 -17.38 -2.63 1.45
C ASN A 266 -17.03 -3.75 0.46
N PHE A 267 -15.90 -4.42 0.65
CA PHE A 267 -15.46 -5.48 -0.24
C PHE A 267 -16.35 -6.73 -0.11
N GLY A 268 -16.85 -7.20 -1.25
CA GLY A 268 -17.57 -8.47 -1.41
C GLY A 268 -16.63 -9.67 -1.38
N GLU A 269 -17.12 -10.82 -1.85
CA GLU A 269 -16.36 -12.09 -1.79
C GLU A 269 -15.54 -12.37 -3.04
N ARG A 270 -15.79 -11.63 -4.13
CA ARG A 270 -15.12 -11.86 -5.41
C ARG A 270 -14.03 -10.84 -5.68
N LEU A 271 -12.89 -11.38 -6.12
CA LEU A 271 -11.74 -10.65 -6.64
C LEU A 271 -11.41 -11.22 -8.02
N TRP A 272 -11.30 -10.34 -9.01
CA TRP A 272 -10.80 -10.70 -10.34
C TRP A 272 -9.45 -10.05 -10.57
N VAL A 273 -8.49 -10.83 -11.05
CA VAL A 273 -7.16 -10.36 -11.42
C VAL A 273 -7.07 -10.39 -12.94
N PHE A 274 -6.96 -9.24 -13.57
CA PHE A 274 -6.88 -9.14 -15.04
C PHE A 274 -5.45 -9.08 -15.53
N ALA A 275 -4.57 -8.43 -14.77
CA ALA A 275 -3.16 -8.35 -15.09
C ALA A 275 -2.33 -8.36 -13.81
N HIS A 276 -1.22 -9.09 -13.86
CA HIS A 276 -0.20 -9.11 -12.83
C HIS A 276 1.18 -9.01 -13.49
N VAL A 277 1.90 -7.94 -13.16
CA VAL A 277 3.27 -7.69 -13.63
C VAL A 277 4.18 -7.70 -12.43
N LEU A 278 5.22 -8.52 -12.50
CA LEU A 278 6.29 -8.59 -11.50
C LEU A 278 7.55 -7.91 -12.05
N GLY A 279 8.15 -7.07 -11.22
CA GLY A 279 9.40 -6.40 -11.52
C GLY A 279 10.59 -7.33 -11.69
N GLY A 280 11.51 -6.95 -12.57
CA GLY A 280 12.74 -7.69 -12.86
C GLY A 280 12.53 -8.97 -13.68
N PRO A 281 13.55 -9.42 -14.42
CA PRO A 281 13.50 -10.69 -15.13
C PRO A 281 13.42 -11.86 -14.13
N PRO A 282 12.78 -12.99 -14.48
CA PRO A 282 12.74 -14.17 -13.62
C PRO A 282 14.13 -14.64 -13.16
N SER A 283 15.16 -14.46 -13.99
CA SER A 283 16.55 -14.82 -13.70
C SER A 283 17.21 -13.97 -12.61
N GLU A 284 16.67 -12.78 -12.31
CA GLU A 284 17.12 -11.92 -11.21
C GLU A 284 16.29 -12.15 -9.94
N ARG A 285 15.27 -13.01 -9.95
CA ARG A 285 14.49 -13.27 -8.74
C ARG A 285 15.25 -14.31 -7.91
N GLU A 286 15.65 -13.92 -6.70
CA GLU A 286 16.31 -14.75 -5.67
C GLU A 286 17.73 -15.29 -5.99
N TRP A 287 18.73 -14.40 -5.99
CA TRP A 287 20.13 -14.79 -5.74
C TRP A 287 20.53 -14.68 -4.25
N TYR A 288 19.71 -14.01 -3.42
CA TYR A 288 19.99 -13.79 -1.99
C TYR A 288 19.32 -14.86 -1.13
N ALA A 289 20.04 -15.98 -0.98
CA ALA A 289 19.66 -17.23 -0.31
C ALA A 289 18.51 -17.14 0.72
N MET A 290 17.39 -17.79 0.41
CA MET A 290 16.61 -18.51 1.44
C MET A 290 17.41 -19.76 1.84
N ARG A 291 18.56 -19.59 2.51
CA ARG A 291 19.30 -20.74 3.03
C ARG A 291 18.54 -21.28 4.25
N ALA A 292 17.96 -22.45 4.06
CA ALA A 292 17.41 -23.36 5.07
C ALA A 292 16.06 -22.98 5.69
N ILE A 293 15.00 -22.96 4.89
CA ILE A 293 13.71 -23.51 5.34
C ILE A 293 13.20 -24.36 4.18
N ASP A 294 13.05 -25.67 4.41
CA ASP A 294 12.43 -26.58 3.45
C ASP A 294 11.11 -25.98 2.98
N GLU A 295 11.01 -25.78 1.66
CA GLU A 295 9.78 -25.34 1.00
C GLU A 295 8.73 -26.45 1.10
N HIS A 296 8.04 -26.50 2.23
CA HIS A 296 6.70 -27.07 2.26
C HIS A 296 5.73 -25.92 2.01
N CYS A 297 5.29 -25.78 0.76
CA CYS A 297 4.04 -25.10 0.46
C CYS A 297 2.91 -25.84 1.21
N LEU A 298 2.34 -25.18 2.21
CA LEU A 298 1.03 -25.53 2.78
C LEU A 298 -0.03 -24.63 2.15
#